data_AF-A0A058Z0W1-F1
#
_entry.id   AF-A0A058Z0W1-F1
#
_cell.length_a   1.000
_cell.length_b   1.000
_cell.length_c   1.000
_cell.angle_alpha   90.00
_cell.angle_beta   90.00
_cell.angle_gamma   90.00
#
_symmetry.space_group_name_H-M   'P 1'
#
loop_
_entity.id
_entity.type
_entity.pdbx_description
1 polymer ?
#
loop_
_entity_poly.entity_id
_entity_poly.type
_entity_poly.pdbx_seq_one_letter_code
_entity_poly.pdbx_strand_id
1 'polypeptide(L)'
;MPCGSVPGICPQDLARDLEEASNEMLLADEDKPIYYAFGSGFAALPLETATQLIEVSAELATKRVDELADKNTELTSTLSTLRSEIYARLGQSVNLDEDEDDNDE
;
A
#
# COMPACT_ATOMS: atom_id res chain seq x y z
N MET A 1 5.78 -9.07 9.33
CA MET A 1 5.79 -7.70 9.87
C MET A 1 4.38 -7.13 9.81
N PRO A 2 3.73 -6.78 10.93
CA PRO A 2 2.39 -6.20 10.90
C PRO A 2 2.45 -4.67 10.73
N CYS A 3 1.55 -4.12 9.91
CA CYS A 3 1.29 -2.68 9.67
C CYS A 3 1.22 -1.97 11.06
N GLY A 4 2.29 -1.28 11.47
CA GLY A 4 2.39 -0.64 12.78
C GLY A 4 1.73 0.74 12.82
N SER A 5 0.67 0.86 13.63
CA SER A 5 0.25 2.05 14.38
C SER A 5 -0.32 3.31 13.69
N VAL A 6 -0.79 3.26 12.44
CA VAL A 6 -1.61 4.37 11.90
C VAL A 6 -3.05 3.89 11.68
N PRO A 7 -4.06 4.40 12.42
CA PRO A 7 -5.46 4.17 12.10
C PRO A 7 -5.80 4.98 10.85
N GLY A 8 -5.55 4.37 9.70
CA GLY A 8 -5.81 4.91 8.39
C GLY A 8 -5.53 3.82 7.39
N ILE A 9 -6.61 3.27 6.81
CA ILE A 9 -6.69 2.30 5.72
C ILE A 9 -5.30 1.97 5.14
N CYS A 10 -4.73 0.78 5.42
CA CYS A 10 -3.46 0.40 4.80
C CYS A 10 -3.73 0.44 3.26
N PRO A 11 -2.86 1.07 2.45
CA PRO A 11 -3.19 1.39 1.05
C PRO A 11 -3.51 0.16 0.18
N GLN A 12 -3.10 -1.03 0.63
CA GLN A 12 -3.48 -2.32 0.05
C GLN A 12 -4.96 -2.65 0.24
N ASP A 13 -5.56 -2.29 1.37
CA ASP A 13 -6.98 -2.47 1.62
C ASP A 13 -7.80 -1.59 0.67
N LEU A 14 -7.38 -0.34 0.42
CA LEU A 14 -8.06 0.55 -0.52
C LEU A 14 -8.10 -0.03 -1.95
N ALA A 15 -6.98 -0.59 -2.43
CA ALA A 15 -6.93 -1.21 -3.75
C ALA A 15 -7.90 -2.41 -3.85
N ARG A 16 -7.90 -3.29 -2.83
CA ARG A 16 -8.82 -4.43 -2.75
C ARG A 16 -10.28 -3.99 -2.72
N ASP A 17 -10.60 -3.01 -1.89
CA ASP A 17 -11.97 -2.52 -1.72
C ASP A 17 -12.50 -1.90 -3.02
N LEU A 18 -11.65 -1.23 -3.81
CA LEU A 18 -11.99 -0.71 -5.13
C LEU A 18 -12.19 -1.82 -6.17
N GLU A 19 -11.38 -2.87 -6.16
CA GLU A 19 -11.57 -4.04 -7.02
C GLU A 19 -12.87 -4.79 -6.70
N GLU A 20 -13.17 -4.97 -5.41
CA GLU A 20 -14.43 -5.58 -4.97
C GLU A 20 -15.64 -4.75 -5.42
N ALA A 21 -15.59 -3.42 -5.24
CA ALA A 21 -16.63 -2.53 -5.74
C ALA A 21 -16.81 -2.61 -7.27
N SER A 22 -15.70 -2.72 -8.03
CA SER A 22 -15.76 -2.90 -9.49
C SER A 22 -16.42 -4.22 -9.88
N ASN A 23 -16.16 -5.30 -9.13
CA ASN A 23 -16.79 -6.59 -9.36
C ASN A 23 -18.30 -6.58 -9.06
N GLU A 24 -18.73 -5.89 -8.01
CA GLU A 24 -20.14 -5.73 -7.69
C GLU A 24 -20.91 -4.95 -8.76
N MET A 25 -20.26 -3.98 -9.42
CA MET A 25 -20.86 -3.19 -10.49
C MET A 25 -21.27 -4.01 -11.72
N LEU A 26 -20.66 -5.17 -11.94
CA LEU A 26 -21.04 -6.07 -13.05
C LEU A 26 -22.49 -6.58 -12.95
N LEU A 27 -23.07 -6.53 -11.75
CA LEU A 27 -24.45 -6.95 -11.47
C LEU A 27 -25.42 -5.77 -11.35
N ALA A 28 -24.94 -4.53 -11.52
CA ALA A 28 -25.77 -3.34 -11.37
C ALA A 28 -26.70 -3.12 -12.58
N ASP A 29 -27.88 -2.58 -12.31
CA ASP A 29 -28.83 -2.20 -13.38
C ASP A 29 -28.28 -1.01 -14.18
N GLU A 30 -28.10 -1.16 -15.49
CA GLU A 30 -27.58 -0.13 -16.40
C GLU A 30 -28.45 1.15 -16.43
N ASP A 31 -29.75 1.03 -16.14
CA ASP A 31 -30.73 2.13 -16.16
C ASP A 31 -30.73 2.98 -14.87
N LYS A 32 -29.97 2.60 -13.84
CA LYS A 32 -29.92 3.33 -12.57
C LYS A 32 -28.61 4.12 -12.43
N PRO A 33 -28.66 5.36 -11.91
CA PRO A 33 -27.45 6.11 -11.64
C PRO A 33 -26.68 5.51 -10.45
N ILE A 34 -25.35 5.50 -10.57
CA ILE A 34 -24.44 5.17 -9.49
C ILE A 34 -24.03 6.45 -8.76
N TYR A 35 -24.11 6.44 -7.43
CA TYR A 35 -23.64 7.55 -6.61
C TYR A 35 -22.17 7.35 -6.23
N TYR A 36 -21.28 7.95 -7.03
CA TYR A 36 -19.83 7.90 -6.81
C TYR A 36 -19.40 8.90 -5.74
N ALA A 37 -18.66 8.44 -4.73
CA ALA A 37 -18.16 9.27 -3.63
C ALA A 37 -16.87 10.00 -4.03
N PHE A 38 -16.78 11.30 -3.76
CA PHE A 38 -15.56 12.08 -3.96
C PHE A 38 -15.39 13.11 -2.84
N GLY A 39 -14.26 13.05 -2.13
CA GLY A 39 -14.01 13.92 -0.98
C GLY A 39 -15.11 13.79 0.08
N SER A 40 -15.94 14.83 0.23
CA SER A 40 -17.07 14.86 1.18
C SER A 40 -18.45 14.81 0.51
N GLY A 41 -18.54 14.48 -0.77
CA GLY A 41 -19.78 14.51 -1.55
C GLY A 41 -19.98 13.28 -2.43
N PHE A 42 -21.11 13.25 -3.14
CA PHE A 42 -21.50 12.20 -4.09
C PHE A 42 -21.97 12.80 -5.41
N ALA A 43 -21.61 12.15 -6.52
CA ALA A 43 -22.08 12.49 -7.86
C ALA A 43 -22.87 11.32 -8.44
N ALA A 44 -24.03 11.60 -9.02
CA ALA A 44 -24.78 10.63 -9.80
C ALA A 44 -24.14 10.49 -11.18
N LEU A 45 -23.60 9.32 -11.48
CA LEU A 45 -22.91 8.99 -12.72
C LEU A 45 -23.57 7.78 -13.41
N PRO A 46 -23.50 7.68 -14.74
CA PRO A 46 -23.81 6.45 -15.44
C PRO A 46 -22.91 5.31 -14.96
N LEU A 47 -23.43 4.07 -14.99
CA LEU A 47 -22.71 2.88 -14.56
C LEU A 47 -21.32 2.79 -15.20
N GLU A 48 -21.25 2.86 -16.54
CA GLU A 48 -20.00 2.78 -17.29
C GLU A 48 -18.95 3.80 -16.85
N THR A 49 -19.37 5.05 -16.63
CA THR A 49 -18.46 6.11 -16.17
C THR A 49 -17.98 5.87 -14.74
N ALA A 50 -18.87 5.40 -13.86
CA ALA A 50 -18.50 5.09 -12.48
C ALA A 50 -17.53 3.90 -12.41
N THR A 51 -17.75 2.86 -13.22
CA THR A 51 -16.87 1.70 -13.33
C THR A 51 -15.47 2.10 -13.81
N GLN A 52 -15.37 2.87 -14.89
CA GLN A 52 -14.08 3.36 -15.39
C GLN A 52 -13.31 4.17 -14.33
N LEU A 53 -14.00 5.01 -13.56
CA LEU A 53 -13.36 5.79 -12.49
C LEU A 53 -12.85 4.90 -11.35
N ILE A 54 -13.60 3.85 -10.98
CA ILE A 54 -13.17 2.90 -9.95
C ILE A 54 -11.95 2.11 -10.43
N GLU A 55 -11.95 1.60 -11.67
CA GLU A 55 -10.82 0.88 -12.25
C GLU A 55 -9.54 1.72 -12.25
N VAL A 56 -9.61 2.97 -12.75
CA VAL A 56 -8.47 3.90 -12.74
C VAL A 56 -8.00 4.19 -11.31
N SER A 57 -8.93 4.32 -10.36
CA SER A 57 -8.56 4.56 -8.95
C SER A 57 -7.88 3.35 -8.31
N ALA A 58 -8.30 2.13 -8.66
CA ALA A 58 -7.68 0.89 -8.21
C ALA A 58 -6.25 0.77 -8.76
N GLU A 59 -6.05 1.02 -10.05
CA GLU A 59 -4.72 1.02 -10.69
C GLU A 59 -3.77 2.03 -10.03
N LEU A 60 -4.25 3.25 -9.75
CA LEU A 60 -3.46 4.28 -9.08
C LEU A 60 -3.11 3.89 -7.63
N ALA A 61 -4.05 3.28 -6.90
CA ALA A 61 -3.81 2.80 -5.55
C ALA A 61 -2.77 1.68 -5.53
N THR A 62 -2.89 0.69 -6.42
CA THR A 62 -1.93 -0.42 -6.55
C THR A 62 -0.54 0.09 -6.90
N LYS A 63 -0.42 0.97 -7.91
CA LYS A 63 0.86 1.57 -8.27
C LYS A 63 1.49 2.33 -7.09
N ARG A 64 0.67 2.99 -6.28
CA ARG A 64 1.16 3.72 -5.11
C ARG A 64 1.68 2.77 -4.02
N VAL A 65 1.05 1.62 -3.84
CA VAL A 65 1.54 0.56 -2.94
C VAL A 65 2.91 0.06 -3.42
N ASP A 66 3.05 -0.23 -4.70
CA ASP A 66 4.30 -0.74 -5.28
C ASP A 66 5.44 0.28 -5.11
N GLU A 67 5.21 1.55 -5.42
CA GLU A 67 6.20 2.62 -5.22
C GLU A 67 6.65 2.75 -3.76
N LEU A 68 5.75 2.53 -2.80
CA LEU A 68 6.08 2.58 -1.37
C LEU A 68 6.86 1.34 -0.94
N ALA A 69 6.53 0.16 -1.49
CA ALA A 69 7.25 -1.08 -1.23
C ALA A 69 8.68 -1.03 -1.78
N ASP A 70 8.86 -0.49 -2.98
CA ASP A 70 10.18 -0.31 -3.60
C ASP A 70 11.06 0.62 -2.76
N LYS A 71 10.52 1.77 -2.33
CA LYS A 71 11.23 2.71 -1.44
C LYS A 71 11.59 2.09 -0.10
N ASN A 72 10.72 1.26 0.46
CA ASN A 72 11.00 0.58 1.71
C ASN A 72 12.15 -0.43 1.55
N THR A 73 12.15 -1.18 0.44
CA THR A 73 13.24 -2.09 0.07
C THR A 73 14.56 -1.34 -0.12
N GLU A 74 14.56 -0.22 -0.83
CA GLU A 74 15.73 0.65 -1.04
C GLU A 74 16.29 1.18 0.30
N LEU A 75 15.41 1.70 1.17
CA LEU A 75 15.81 2.20 2.48
C LEU A 75 16.39 1.09 3.37
N THR A 76 15.76 -0.08 3.39
CA THR A 76 16.23 -1.23 4.18
C THR A 76 17.58 -1.73 3.67
N SER A 77 17.78 -1.78 2.35
CA SER A 77 19.07 -2.12 1.74
C SER A 77 20.15 -1.10 2.08
N THR A 78 19.81 0.19 2.01
CA THR A 78 20.72 1.29 2.38
C THR A 78 21.11 1.21 3.86
N LEU A 79 20.14 0.95 4.74
CA LEU A 79 20.39 0.76 6.17
C LEU A 79 21.29 -0.45 6.45
N SER A 80 21.05 -1.58 5.79
CA SER A 80 21.89 -2.78 5.92
C SER A 80 23.34 -2.52 5.47
N THR A 81 23.51 -1.83 4.35
CA THR A 81 24.82 -1.42 3.83
C THR A 81 25.52 -0.50 4.82
N LEU A 82 24.83 0.55 5.29
CA LEU A 82 25.37 1.48 6.27
C LEU A 82 25.73 0.80 7.60
N ARG A 83 24.90 -0.14 8.06
CA ARG A 83 25.16 -0.98 9.24
C ARG A 83 26.49 -1.72 9.06
N SER A 84 26.68 -2.41 7.93
CA SER A 84 27.93 -3.14 7.63
C SER A 84 29.16 -2.23 7.59
N GLU A 85 29.05 -1.03 7.01
CA GLU A 85 30.17 -0.08 6.91
C GLU A 85 30.59 0.44 8.30
N ILE A 86 29.62 0.70 9.17
CA ILE A 86 29.87 1.11 10.56
C ILE A 86 30.57 -0.01 11.33
N TYR A 87 30.08 -1.25 11.23
CA TYR A 87 30.73 -2.41 11.88
C TYR A 87 32.15 -2.63 11.34
N ALA A 88 32.40 -2.46 10.04
CA ALA A 88 33.72 -2.60 9.44
C ALA A 88 34.72 -1.52 9.90
N ARG A 89 34.25 -0.29 10.16
CA ARG A 89 35.12 0.85 10.53
C ARG A 89 35.32 1.01 12.03
N LEU A 90 34.30 0.74 12.85
CA LEU A 90 34.38 0.89 14.31
C LEU A 90 34.65 -0.44 15.05
N GLY A 91 34.48 -1.60 14.42
CA GLY A 91 34.74 -2.90 15.03
C GLY A 91 34.02 -3.13 16.38
N GLN A 92 34.59 -3.97 17.25
CA GLN A 92 34.11 -4.26 18.63
C GLN A 92 34.06 -3.07 19.59
N SER A 93 34.40 -1.84 19.17
CA SER A 93 34.43 -0.67 20.05
C SER A 93 33.06 0.01 20.25
N VAL A 94 32.04 -0.42 19.51
CA VAL A 94 30.66 0.04 19.66
C VAL A 94 29.80 -1.14 20.12
N ASN A 95 29.43 -1.13 21.39
CA ASN A 95 28.49 -2.08 21.99
C ASN A 95 27.06 -1.75 21.53
N LEU A 96 26.75 -2.07 20.27
CA LEU A 96 25.38 -2.13 19.76
C LEU A 96 24.99 -3.61 19.80
N ASP A 97 24.64 -4.05 21.02
CA ASP A 97 24.33 -5.45 21.30
C ASP A 97 23.28 -6.00 20.36
N GLU A 98 23.56 -7.23 19.99
CA GLU A 98 22.85 -8.17 19.13
C GLU A 98 21.36 -8.24 19.49
N ASP A 99 20.50 -7.74 18.63
CA ASP A 99 19.15 -8.31 18.50
C ASP A 99 19.28 -9.46 17.49
N GLU A 100 19.23 -10.66 18.05
CA GLU A 100 19.46 -11.99 17.52
C GLU A 100 18.62 -12.29 16.26
N ASP A 101 19.29 -12.36 15.09
CA ASP A 101 18.77 -12.99 13.86
C ASP A 101 19.28 -14.45 13.78
N ASP A 102 19.10 -15.24 14.85
CA ASP A 102 19.31 -16.69 14.87
C ASP A 102 18.03 -17.39 15.34
N ASN A 103 17.09 -17.61 14.42
CA ASN A 103 16.07 -18.67 14.53
C ASN A 103 15.67 -19.13 13.12
N ASP A 104 16.63 -19.75 12.43
CA ASP A 104 16.35 -20.77 11.44
C ASP A 104 16.03 -22.09 12.18
N GLU A 105 14.77 -22.29 12.62
CA GLU A 105 14.20 -23.64 12.81
C GLU A 105 12.65 -23.65 12.73
#